data_AF-A0A522AJT5-F1
#
_entry.id   AF-A0A522AJT5-F1
#
_cell.length_a   1.000
_cell.length_b   1.000
_cell.length_c   1.000
_cell.angle_alpha   90.00
_cell.angle_beta   90.00
_cell.angle_gamma   90.00
#
_symmetry.space_group_name_H-M   'P 1'
#
loop_
_entity.id
_entity.type
_entity.pdbx_description
1 polymer ?
#
loop_
_entity_poly.entity_id
_entity_poly.type
_entity_poly.pdbx_seq_one_letter_code
_entity_poly.pdbx_strand_id
1 'polypeptide(L)' 'MATTGQEFTTGQVCPQSGVYAYVGHSSGYGCSVTPAQREIPLSKGETFPPISGCGHAARWRLVRYA' A
#
# COMPACT_ATOMS: atom_id res chain seq x y z
N MET A 1 -14.50 -2.53 8.04
CA MET A 1 -13.48 -3.59 7.96
C MET A 1 -13.05 -3.67 6.50
N ALA A 2 -11.76 -3.78 6.22
CA ALA A 2 -11.31 -4.00 4.84
C ALA A 2 -11.43 -5.47 4.47
N THR A 3 -11.68 -5.75 3.20
CA THR A 3 -11.71 -7.10 2.67
C THR A 3 -10.41 -7.42 1.94
N THR A 4 -9.93 -8.65 2.02
CA THR A 4 -8.81 -9.13 1.19
C THR A 4 -9.12 -8.87 -0.29
N GLY A 5 -8.18 -8.27 -1.00
CA GLY A 5 -8.33 -7.84 -2.38
C GLY A 5 -8.81 -6.40 -2.55
N GLN A 6 -9.20 -5.71 -1.48
CA GLN A 6 -9.53 -4.28 -1.51
C GLN A 6 -8.27 -3.44 -1.72
N GLU A 7 -8.40 -2.42 -2.58
CA GLU A 7 -7.32 -1.50 -2.95
C GLU A 7 -7.45 -0.18 -2.18
N PHE A 8 -6.30 0.40 -1.84
CA PHE A 8 -6.13 1.63 -1.10
C PHE A 8 -5.03 2.47 -1.73
N THR A 9 -5.12 3.78 -1.61
CA THR A 9 -4.08 4.69 -2.09
C THR A 9 -3.25 5.25 -0.93
N THR A 10 -2.00 5.63 -1.24
CA THR A 10 -1.15 6.42 -0.33
C THR A 10 -1.91 7.60 0.26
N GLY A 11 -1.73 7.83 1.56
CA GLY A 11 -2.41 8.90 2.31
C GLY A 11 -3.76 8.51 2.90
N GLN A 12 -4.34 7.36 2.52
CA GLN A 12 -5.54 6.85 3.21
C GLN A 12 -5.17 6.26 4.58
N VAL A 13 -6.10 6.32 5.52
CA VAL A 13 -5.98 5.64 6.82
C VAL A 13 -6.31 4.17 6.63
N CYS A 14 -5.41 3.31 7.07
CA CYS A 14 -5.51 1.87 7.08
C CYS A 14 -6.69 1.44 7.97
N PRO A 15 -7.77 0.89 7.40
CA PRO A 15 -8.94 0.49 8.18
C PRO A 15 -8.73 -0.84 8.93
N GLN A 16 -7.70 -1.61 8.57
CA GLN A 16 -7.48 -2.96 9.09
C GLN A 16 -6.00 -3.37 9.11
N SER A 17 -5.54 -3.97 10.21
CA SER A 17 -4.18 -4.50 10.29
C SER A 17 -3.98 -5.67 9.33
N GLY A 18 -2.88 -5.67 8.58
CA GLY A 18 -2.60 -6.68 7.58
C GLY A 18 -1.35 -6.38 6.77
N VAL A 19 -1.10 -7.22 5.77
CA VAL A 19 -0.07 -6.96 4.76
C VAL A 19 -0.72 -6.58 3.45
N TYR A 20 -0.16 -5.53 2.88
CA TYR A 20 -0.65 -4.89 1.69
C TYR A 20 0.40 -5.02 0.59
N ALA A 21 -0.01 -5.57 -0.55
CA ALA A 21 0.81 -5.69 -1.72
C ALA A 21 0.65 -4.46 -2.62
N TYR A 22 1.77 -3.93 -3.11
CA TYR A 22 1.82 -2.89 -4.11
C TYR A 22 1.24 -3.41 -5.44
N VAL A 23 0.24 -2.72 -5.98
CA VAL A 23 -0.41 -3.06 -7.25
C VAL A 23 0.10 -2.18 -8.39
N GLY A 24 0.43 -0.93 -8.09
CA GLY A 24 0.78 0.05 -9.11
C GLY A 24 0.83 1.46 -8.55
N HIS A 25 1.23 2.42 -9.40
CA HIS A 25 1.22 3.82 -9.03
C HIS A 25 -0.19 4.38 -9.20
N SER A 26 -0.60 5.26 -8.29
CA SER A 26 -1.88 5.96 -8.43
C SER A 26 -1.80 7.12 -9.42
N SER A 27 -0.58 7.53 -9.80
CA SER A 27 -0.30 8.60 -10.76
C SER A 27 0.35 8.01 -12.02
N GLY A 28 0.23 8.70 -13.16
CA GLY A 28 0.83 8.29 -14.44
C GLY A 28 2.36 8.27 -14.44
N TYR A 29 3.01 8.79 -13.40
CA TYR A 29 4.44 8.75 -13.20
C TYR A 29 4.83 7.61 -12.25
N GLY A 30 5.41 6.55 -12.81
CA GLY A 30 5.88 5.41 -12.03
C GLY A 30 7.37 5.43 -11.77
N CYS A 31 7.76 5.00 -10.56
CA CYS A 31 9.14 4.72 -10.20
C CYS A 31 9.40 3.21 -10.08
N SER A 32 10.68 2.83 -10.14
CA SER A 32 11.11 1.46 -9.85
C SER A 32 10.81 1.11 -8.40
N VAL A 33 10.06 0.03 -8.18
CA VAL A 33 9.74 -0.50 -6.85
C VAL A 33 10.61 -1.72 -6.59
N THR A 34 11.37 -1.71 -5.50
CA THR A 34 12.19 -2.88 -5.13
C THR A 34 11.30 -4.01 -4.59
N PRO A 35 11.74 -5.27 -4.64
CA PRO A 35 10.97 -6.41 -4.14
C PRO A 35 10.54 -6.25 -2.68
N ALA A 36 11.42 -5.67 -1.85
CA ALA A 36 11.14 -5.41 -0.44
C ALA A 36 10.02 -4.40 -0.20
N GLN A 37 9.69 -3.56 -1.19
CA GLN A 37 8.65 -2.55 -1.12
C GLN A 37 7.35 -3.00 -1.76
N ARG A 38 7.33 -4.19 -2.37
CA ARG A 38 6.11 -4.75 -2.95
C ARG A 38 5.12 -5.18 -1.88
N GLU A 39 5.54 -5.40 -0.66
CA GLU A 39 4.66 -5.81 0.43
C GLU A 39 5.02 -5.03 1.68
N ILE A 40 4.01 -4.41 2.30
CA ILE A 40 4.18 -3.66 3.54
C ILE A 40 3.21 -4.18 4.60
N PRO A 41 3.69 -4.47 5.83
CA PRO A 41 2.80 -4.63 6.96
C PRO A 41 2.29 -3.26 7.42
N LEU A 42 0.98 -3.15 7.64
CA LEU A 42 0.35 -1.95 8.18
C LEU A 42 -0.65 -2.34 9.26
N SER A 43 -0.73 -1.53 10.30
CA SER A 43 -1.69 -1.66 11.37
C SER A 43 -2.91 -0.77 11.14
N LYS A 44 -4.05 -1.15 11.70
CA LYS A 44 -5.26 -0.32 11.70
C LYS A 44 -4.95 1.04 12.35
N GLY A 45 -5.29 2.11 11.63
CA GLY A 45 -5.04 3.50 12.03
C GLY A 45 -3.75 4.10 11.47
N GLU A 46 -2.85 3.30 10.91
CA GLU A 46 -1.67 3.83 10.20
C GLU A 46 -2.06 4.43 8.84
N THR A 47 -1.18 5.24 8.26
CA THR A 47 -1.39 5.83 6.94
C THR A 47 -0.63 5.04 5.88
N PHE A 48 -1.26 4.76 4.74
CA PHE A 48 -0.59 4.09 3.63
C PHE A 48 0.60 4.93 3.14
N PRO A 49 1.84 4.42 3.20
CA PRO A 49 3.02 5.16 2.80
C PRO A 49 3.10 5.32 1.27
N PRO A 50 3.83 6.32 0.77
CA PRO A 50 4.29 6.36 -0.62
C PRO A 50 5.37 5.31 -0.88
N ILE A 51 5.73 5.10 -2.15
CA ILE A 51 6.88 4.23 -2.47
C ILE A 51 8.18 4.89 -2.02
N SER A 52 8.89 4.22 -1.11
CA SER A 52 10.22 4.67 -0.67
C SER A 52 11.16 4.77 -1.87
N GLY A 53 11.91 5.87 -1.97
CA GLY A 53 12.85 6.09 -3.07
C GLY A 53 12.36 7.00 -4.19
N CYS A 54 11.05 7.18 -4.37
CA CYS A 54 10.53 8.23 -5.28
C CYS A 54 9.45 9.10 -4.65
N GLY A 55 8.83 8.67 -3.54
CA GLY A 55 7.80 9.46 -2.85
C GLY A 55 6.48 9.56 -3.62
N HIS A 56 6.32 8.78 -4.69
CA HIS A 56 5.11 8.78 -5.49
C HIS A 56 3.98 7.99 -4.82
N ALA A 57 2.75 8.44 -5.09
CA ALA A 57 1.55 7.80 -4.58
C ALA A 57 1.37 6.40 -5.19
N ALA A 58 1.22 5.40 -4.33
CA ALA A 58 1.01 4.01 -4.69
C ALA A 58 -0.42 3.56 -4.41
N ARG A 59 -0.78 2.46 -5.09
CA ARG A 59 -1.92 1.62 -4.80
C ARG A 59 -1.46 0.37 -4.08
N TRP A 60 -2.11 0.10 -2.96
CA TRP A 60 -1.85 -0.98 -2.03
C TRP A 60 -3.09 -1.87 -1.96
N ARG A 61 -2.92 -3.18 -1.99
CA ARG A 61 -4.00 -4.15 -1.95
C ARG A 61 -3.83 -5.07 -0.77
N LEU A 62 -4.86 -5.21 0.05
CA LEU A 62 -4.83 -6.12 1.19
C LEU A 62 -4.70 -7.56 0.70
N VAL A 63 -3.59 -8.23 1.03
CA VAL A 63 -3.35 -9.62 0.63
C VAL A 63 -3.52 -10.60 1.78
N ARG A 64 -3.19 -10.19 3.01
CA ARG A 64 -3.41 -11.01 4.21
C ARG A 64 -3.76 -10.12 5.40
N TYR A 65 -4.62 -10.62 6.27
CA TYR A 65 -4.85 -10.02 7.58
C TYR A 65 -3.67 -10.35 8.52
N ALA A 66 -3.41 -9.48 9.49
CA ALA A 66 -2.42 -9.67 10.54
C ALA A 66 -3.09 -10.11 11.84
#